data_AF-A0AAN8JMD8-F1
#
_entry.id   AF-A0AAN8JMD8-F1
#
_cell.length_a   1.000
_cell.length_b   1.000
_cell.length_c   1.000
_cell.angle_alpha   90.00
_cell.angle_beta   90.00
_cell.angle_gamma   90.00
#
_symmetry.space_group_name_H-M   'P 1'
#
loop_
_entity.id
_entity.type
_entity.pdbx_description
1 polymer ?
#
loop_
_entity_poly.entity_id
_entity_poly.type
_entity_poly.pdbx_seq_one_letter_code
_entity_poly.pdbx_strand_id
1 'polypeptide(L)'
;MPLQMKKEDFLSNKDNKQQFVNMLGDCLKSDGNNVRHASGDADVLIVLTAIESPQHHDTVLIVEDTDLLVLLFHHIKDAKNKVFFTTEPKKMSLKPIKCWDITTARSLLGPSLCEHLLFLHAVSGCDTTSRLYGVGKQAVLTKARKDAFLIQQARVFMDLTSSKEEIVKAVERAVVHLYNGKPHESVDVLRLQKFHSLCVYLQVQTWMSNTCALSPDQWGWKSVQGKLVPVLTDLPPAPQELLDIVRCNCKSGCNTARCTCLKNGLECSMACGDCKGVCENCSVFPSDVMEEDDSDSLL
;
A
#
# COMPACT_ATOMS: atom_id res chain seq x y z
N MET A 1 3.98 5.30 39.27
CA MET A 1 2.52 5.33 38.99
C MET A 1 2.33 4.74 37.60
N PRO A 2 1.45 3.76 37.39
CA PRO A 2 1.23 3.20 36.06
C PRO A 2 0.64 4.27 35.13
N LEU A 3 1.14 4.33 33.90
CA LEU A 3 0.61 5.19 32.84
C LEU A 3 -0.87 4.86 32.62
N GLN A 4 -1.74 5.88 32.73
CA GLN A 4 -3.20 5.70 32.61
C GLN A 4 -3.73 5.86 31.17
N MET A 5 -2.84 6.07 30.20
CA MET A 5 -3.23 6.22 28.79
C MET A 5 -3.13 4.90 28.03
N LYS A 6 -3.86 4.80 26.91
CA LYS A 6 -3.78 3.62 26.04
C LYS A 6 -2.43 3.54 25.34
N LYS A 7 -2.01 2.32 25.02
CA LYS A 7 -0.76 2.05 24.31
C LYS A 7 -0.71 2.74 22.95
N GLU A 8 -1.81 2.68 22.17
CA GLU A 8 -1.84 3.30 20.85
C GLU A 8 -1.64 4.81 20.95
N ASP A 9 -2.36 5.46 21.87
CA ASP A 9 -2.27 6.90 22.12
C ASP A 9 -0.83 7.29 22.52
N PHE A 10 -0.21 6.53 23.43
CA PHE A 10 1.17 6.78 23.86
C PHE A 10 2.18 6.67 22.72
N LEU A 11 2.08 5.61 21.91
CA LEU A 11 3.02 5.33 20.82
C LEU A 11 2.77 6.18 19.57
N SER A 12 1.58 6.77 19.43
CA SER A 12 1.28 7.72 18.35
C SER A 12 1.99 9.06 18.54
N ASN A 13 2.30 9.44 19.79
CA ASN A 13 3.10 10.62 20.10
C ASN A 13 4.60 10.33 19.83
N LYS A 14 5.20 11.10 18.93
CA LYS A 14 6.58 10.89 18.47
C LYS A 14 7.61 11.04 19.60
N ASP A 15 7.43 12.00 20.49
CA ASP A 15 8.36 12.26 21.59
C ASP A 15 8.31 11.13 22.62
N ASN A 16 7.10 10.71 23.01
CA ASN A 16 6.89 9.57 23.90
C ASN A 16 7.48 8.28 23.32
N LYS A 17 7.22 8.01 22.05
CA LYS A 17 7.77 6.85 21.34
C LYS A 17 9.29 6.87 21.36
N GLN A 18 9.91 8.00 21.04
CA GLN A 18 11.37 8.12 21.02
C GLN A 18 11.99 7.96 22.41
N GLN A 19 11.42 8.62 23.43
CA GLN A 19 11.89 8.49 24.82
C GLN A 19 11.77 7.04 25.31
N PHE A 20 10.67 6.37 24.99
CA PHE A 20 10.47 4.97 25.33
C PHE A 20 11.52 4.06 24.66
N VAL A 21 11.80 4.25 23.37
CA VAL A 21 12.83 3.49 22.64
C VAL A 21 14.22 3.69 23.25
N ASN A 22 14.57 4.93 23.63
CA ASN A 22 15.85 5.22 24.27
C ASN A 22 15.95 4.54 25.65
N MET A 23 14.92 4.71 26.49
CA MET A 23 14.87 4.10 27.82
C MET A 23 14.95 2.57 27.75
N LEU A 24 14.21 1.94 26.82
CA LEU A 24 14.27 0.49 26.60
C LEU A 24 15.67 0.07 26.15
N GLY A 25 16.29 0.82 25.24
CA GLY A 25 17.65 0.58 24.78
C GLY A 25 18.67 0.63 25.91
N ASP A 26 18.57 1.60 26.80
CA ASP A 26 19.48 1.73 27.94
C ASP A 26 19.28 0.61 28.97
N CYS A 27 18.03 0.19 29.22
CA CYS A 27 17.72 -0.97 30.06
C CYS A 27 18.32 -2.27 29.49
N LEU A 28 18.22 -2.47 28.17
CA LEU A 28 18.78 -3.65 27.52
C LEU A 28 20.31 -3.63 27.57
N LYS A 29 20.95 -2.47 27.40
CA LYS A 29 22.40 -2.30 27.55
C LYS A 29 22.85 -2.56 28.99
N SER A 30 22.11 -2.09 30.00
CA SER A 30 22.45 -2.38 31.40
C SER A 30 22.37 -3.87 31.74
N ASP A 31 21.53 -4.62 31.03
CA ASP A 31 21.44 -6.07 31.11
C ASP A 31 22.50 -6.80 30.25
N GLY A 32 23.45 -6.06 29.66
CA GLY A 32 24.57 -6.60 28.88
C GLY A 32 24.26 -6.92 27.42
N ASN A 33 23.11 -6.48 26.90
CA ASN A 33 22.74 -6.69 25.49
C ASN A 33 23.32 -5.60 24.59
N ASN A 34 23.66 -5.99 23.36
CA ASN A 34 24.04 -5.03 22.31
C ASN A 34 22.78 -4.41 21.70
N VAL A 35 22.70 -3.08 21.70
CA VAL A 35 21.56 -2.33 21.14
C VAL A 35 22.05 -1.38 20.05
N ARG A 36 21.39 -1.42 18.88
CA ARG A 36 21.61 -0.48 17.77
C ARG A 36 20.32 0.32 17.54
N HIS A 37 20.44 1.63 17.34
CA HIS A 37 19.31 2.51 17.03
C HIS A 37 19.36 2.91 15.56
N ALA A 38 18.23 2.79 14.85
CA ALA A 38 18.07 3.33 13.50
C ALA A 38 17.70 4.81 13.55
N SER A 39 18.12 5.59 12.55
CA SER A 39 17.75 7.01 12.40
C SER A 39 16.33 7.21 11.86
N GLY A 40 15.75 6.16 11.27
CA GLY A 40 14.39 6.15 10.73
C GLY A 40 13.80 4.76 10.83
N ASP A 41 13.37 4.22 9.68
CA ASP A 41 12.93 2.84 9.61
C ASP A 41 14.06 1.85 9.97
N ALA A 42 13.73 0.80 10.73
CA ALA A 42 14.71 -0.12 11.30
C ALA A 42 14.97 -1.34 10.40
N ASP A 43 14.19 -1.56 9.36
CA ASP A 43 14.15 -2.83 8.63
C ASP A 43 15.48 -3.21 8.01
N VAL A 44 16.08 -2.24 7.31
CA VAL A 44 17.40 -2.43 6.69
C VAL A 44 18.47 -2.63 7.76
N LEU A 45 18.44 -1.89 8.87
CA LEU A 45 19.43 -2.03 9.94
C LEU A 45 19.34 -3.41 10.62
N ILE A 46 18.12 -3.92 10.84
CA ILE A 46 17.87 -5.25 11.38
C ILE A 46 18.50 -6.31 10.46
N VAL A 47 18.22 -6.23 9.16
CA VAL A 47 18.75 -7.19 8.18
C VAL A 47 20.27 -7.10 8.07
N LEU A 48 20.85 -5.89 7.95
CA LEU A 48 22.29 -5.69 7.87
C LEU A 48 23.00 -6.23 9.12
N THR A 49 22.45 -5.99 10.30
CA THR A 49 23.00 -6.53 11.56
C THR A 49 22.94 -8.07 11.57
N ALA A 50 21.84 -8.65 11.08
CA ALA A 50 21.67 -10.10 11.01
C ALA A 50 22.60 -10.79 10.00
N ILE A 51 23.07 -10.11 8.95
CA ILE A 51 24.02 -10.67 7.97
C ILE A 51 25.50 -10.41 8.31
N GLU A 52 25.79 -9.41 9.15
CA GLU A 52 27.14 -9.16 9.67
C GLU A 52 27.53 -10.20 10.74
N SER A 53 26.59 -10.56 11.61
CA SER A 53 26.79 -11.55 12.70
C SER A 53 27.28 -12.94 12.23
N PRO A 54 26.77 -13.50 11.10
CA PRO A 54 27.25 -14.71 10.44
C PRO A 54 28.72 -14.76 10.06
N GLN A 55 29.47 -13.67 10.11
CA GLN A 55 30.93 -13.76 9.91
C GLN A 55 31.61 -14.55 11.05
N HIS A 56 30.92 -14.72 12.18
CA HIS A 56 31.46 -15.36 13.38
C HIS A 56 30.63 -16.55 13.88
N HIS A 57 29.29 -16.51 13.74
CA HIS A 57 28.39 -17.56 14.26
C HIS A 57 27.12 -17.74 13.42
N ASP A 58 26.51 -18.93 13.43
CA ASP A 58 25.13 -19.09 12.95
C ASP A 58 24.21 -18.08 13.66
N THR A 59 23.35 -17.40 12.89
CA THR A 59 22.53 -16.29 13.39
C THR A 59 21.05 -16.57 13.19
N VAL A 60 20.25 -16.35 14.24
CA VAL A 60 18.78 -16.47 14.18
C VAL A 60 18.17 -15.07 14.27
N LEU A 61 17.48 -14.66 13.21
CA LEU A 61 16.68 -13.45 13.18
C LEU A 61 15.26 -13.76 13.67
N ILE A 62 14.86 -13.11 14.77
CA ILE A 62 13.53 -13.25 15.38
C ILE A 62 12.72 -11.99 15.07
N VAL A 63 11.78 -12.07 14.14
CA VAL A 63 10.96 -10.92 13.69
C VAL A 63 9.56 -11.39 13.26
N GLU A 64 8.57 -10.50 13.38
CA GLU A 64 7.20 -10.78 12.90
C GLU A 64 6.95 -10.30 11.47
N ASP A 65 7.70 -9.28 11.02
CA ASP A 65 7.49 -8.67 9.72
C ASP A 65 7.99 -9.56 8.57
N THR A 66 7.11 -9.81 7.60
CA THR A 66 7.41 -10.63 6.42
C THR A 66 8.18 -9.88 5.35
N ASP A 67 8.13 -8.55 5.31
CA ASP A 67 8.82 -7.75 4.29
C ASP A 67 10.34 -7.76 4.54
N LEU A 68 10.77 -7.99 5.79
CA LEU A 68 12.15 -8.29 6.15
C LEU A 68 12.71 -9.52 5.43
N LEU A 69 11.88 -10.50 5.05
CA LEU A 69 12.35 -11.65 4.26
C LEU A 69 12.85 -11.21 2.89
N VAL A 70 12.21 -10.22 2.26
CA VAL A 70 12.58 -9.70 0.94
C VAL A 70 13.95 -9.03 1.02
N LEU A 71 14.15 -8.18 2.03
CA LEU A 71 15.43 -7.53 2.32
C LEU A 71 16.52 -8.57 2.63
N LEU A 72 16.20 -9.56 3.46
CA LEU A 72 17.15 -10.61 3.85
C LEU A 72 17.58 -11.44 2.65
N PHE A 73 16.63 -11.83 1.78
CA PHE A 73 16.97 -12.52 0.54
C PHE A 73 17.84 -11.67 -0.37
N HIS A 74 17.59 -10.36 -0.49
CA HIS A 74 18.40 -9.48 -1.33
C HIS A 74 19.83 -9.31 -0.81
N HIS A 75 19.98 -9.02 0.49
CA HIS A 75 21.26 -8.64 1.09
C HIS A 75 22.14 -9.81 1.49
N ILE A 76 21.59 -10.99 1.80
CA ILE A 76 22.41 -12.19 2.00
C ILE A 76 23.11 -12.52 0.71
N LYS A 77 24.43 -12.54 0.73
CA LYS A 77 25.27 -13.03 -0.37
C LYS A 77 25.99 -14.30 0.11
N ASP A 78 27.31 -14.34 0.03
CA ASP A 78 28.14 -15.46 0.47
C ASP A 78 28.31 -15.45 1.99
N ALA A 79 27.25 -15.82 2.72
CA ALA A 79 27.32 -15.98 4.17
C ALA A 79 28.14 -17.23 4.50
N LYS A 80 29.20 -17.07 5.31
CA LYS A 80 30.03 -18.18 5.79
C LYS A 80 29.27 -19.11 6.73
N ASN A 81 28.42 -18.53 7.58
CA ASN A 81 27.55 -19.25 8.50
C ASN A 81 26.08 -19.08 8.08
N LYS A 82 25.20 -19.90 8.66
CA LYS A 82 23.78 -19.91 8.32
C LYS A 82 23.03 -18.76 8.97
N VAL A 83 22.08 -18.22 8.22
CA VAL A 83 21.07 -17.29 8.74
C VAL A 83 19.72 -17.98 8.78
N PHE A 84 19.11 -17.97 9.95
CA PHE A 84 17.78 -18.50 10.19
C PHE A 84 16.79 -17.37 10.41
N PHE A 85 15.56 -17.55 9.96
CA PHE A 85 14.45 -16.64 10.21
C PHE A 85 13.35 -17.35 10.99
N THR A 86 12.88 -16.73 12.06
CA THR A 86 11.76 -17.24 12.86
C THR A 86 10.91 -16.10 13.39
N THR A 87 9.69 -16.44 13.80
CA THR A 87 8.79 -15.53 14.54
C THR A 87 8.94 -15.76 16.04
N GLU A 88 8.49 -14.80 16.85
CA GLU A 88 8.54 -14.93 18.31
C GLU A 88 7.72 -16.15 18.78
N PRO A 89 8.25 -16.96 19.72
CA PRO A 89 7.51 -18.09 20.27
C PRO A 89 6.24 -17.65 21.02
N LYS A 90 5.07 -18.09 20.56
CA LYS A 90 3.83 -17.88 21.33
C LYS A 90 3.86 -18.77 22.57
N LYS A 91 3.84 -18.15 23.77
CA LYS A 91 3.98 -18.77 25.11
C LYS A 91 3.05 -19.96 25.43
N MET A 92 2.05 -20.26 24.59
CA MET A 92 1.07 -21.34 24.80
C MET A 92 0.81 -22.21 23.56
N SER A 93 1.62 -22.09 22.51
CA SER A 93 1.43 -22.90 21.30
C SER A 93 2.14 -24.24 21.41
N LEU A 94 1.37 -25.34 21.28
CA LEU A 94 1.93 -26.70 21.10
C LEU A 94 2.49 -26.92 19.69
N LYS A 95 2.25 -26.01 18.75
CA LYS A 95 2.80 -26.12 17.40
C LYS A 95 4.30 -25.78 17.42
N PRO A 96 5.14 -26.56 16.72
CA PRO A 96 6.56 -26.26 16.60
C PRO A 96 6.76 -24.89 15.95
N ILE A 97 7.73 -24.15 16.48
CA ILE A 97 8.14 -22.85 15.94
C ILE A 97 8.71 -23.08 14.54
N LYS A 98 8.22 -22.33 13.56
CA LYS A 98 8.76 -22.39 12.19
C LYS A 98 10.03 -21.59 12.11
N CYS A 99 11.13 -22.28 11.85
CA CYS A 99 12.45 -21.70 11.62
C CYS A 99 12.89 -22.02 10.19
N TRP A 100 13.28 -21.00 9.43
CA TRP A 100 13.62 -21.11 8.02
C TRP A 100 15.10 -20.87 7.81
N ASP A 101 15.81 -21.81 7.18
CA ASP A 101 17.20 -21.63 6.73
C ASP A 101 17.20 -20.74 5.47
N ILE A 102 17.52 -19.47 5.65
CA ILE A 102 17.43 -18.46 4.59
C ILE A 102 18.56 -18.63 3.58
N THR A 103 19.74 -19.04 4.03
CA THR A 103 20.87 -19.35 3.14
C THR A 103 20.50 -20.45 2.14
N THR A 104 19.82 -21.50 2.61
CA THR A 104 19.31 -22.57 1.75
C THR A 104 18.17 -22.09 0.85
N ALA A 105 17.22 -21.34 1.40
CA ALA A 105 16.09 -20.82 0.61
C ALA A 105 16.55 -19.87 -0.51
N ARG A 106 17.55 -19.01 -0.26
CA ARG A 106 18.15 -18.15 -1.29
C ARG A 106 18.76 -18.98 -2.41
N SER A 107 19.49 -20.04 -2.07
CA SER A 107 20.07 -20.96 -3.06
C SER A 107 19.01 -21.61 -3.96
N LEU A 108 17.83 -21.93 -3.41
CA LEU A 108 16.71 -22.50 -4.16
C LEU A 108 15.98 -21.49 -5.06
N LEU A 109 15.86 -20.23 -4.61
CA LEU A 109 15.27 -19.14 -5.39
C LEU A 109 16.20 -18.69 -6.53
N GLY A 110 17.50 -18.79 -6.32
CA GLY A 110 18.54 -18.42 -7.27
C GLY A 110 18.98 -16.95 -7.10
N PRO A 111 20.28 -16.66 -7.31
CA PRO A 111 20.86 -15.35 -7.02
C PRO A 111 20.23 -14.23 -7.86
N SER A 112 19.99 -14.50 -9.14
CA SER A 112 19.36 -13.53 -10.06
C SER A 112 17.99 -13.07 -9.55
N LEU A 113 17.10 -13.98 -9.14
CA LEU A 113 15.79 -13.56 -8.65
C LEU A 113 15.92 -12.75 -7.36
N CYS A 114 16.79 -13.20 -6.44
CA CYS A 114 17.01 -12.55 -5.14
C CYS A 114 17.57 -11.12 -5.26
N GLU A 115 18.45 -10.87 -6.22
CA GLU A 115 18.98 -9.53 -6.49
C GLU A 115 17.90 -8.54 -6.91
N HIS A 116 16.84 -9.01 -7.57
CA HIS A 116 15.76 -8.16 -8.10
C HIS A 116 14.48 -8.22 -7.26
N LEU A 117 14.49 -8.94 -6.13
CA LEU A 117 13.31 -9.09 -5.26
C LEU A 117 12.80 -7.75 -4.71
N LEU A 118 13.68 -6.79 -4.43
CA LEU A 118 13.28 -5.46 -3.95
C LEU A 118 12.38 -4.75 -4.96
N PHE A 119 12.79 -4.73 -6.23
CA PHE A 119 11.97 -4.18 -7.31
C PHE A 119 10.64 -4.94 -7.45
N LEU A 120 10.68 -6.27 -7.49
CA LEU A 120 9.47 -7.10 -7.65
C LEU A 120 8.48 -6.91 -6.50
N HIS A 121 8.99 -6.74 -5.27
CA HIS A 121 8.18 -6.46 -4.10
C HIS A 121 7.57 -5.06 -4.17
N ALA A 122 8.37 -4.02 -4.39
CA ALA A 122 7.90 -2.64 -4.46
C ALA A 122 6.91 -2.40 -5.62
N VAL A 123 7.16 -2.96 -6.81
CA VAL A 123 6.28 -2.78 -7.98
C VAL A 123 4.96 -3.54 -7.84
N SER A 124 4.92 -4.62 -7.04
CA SER A 124 3.70 -5.40 -6.82
C SER A 124 2.91 -4.97 -5.58
N GLY A 125 3.47 -4.08 -4.75
CA GLY A 125 2.87 -3.49 -3.57
C GLY A 125 3.61 -3.84 -2.27
N CYS A 126 4.00 -2.81 -1.52
CA CYS A 126 4.53 -2.85 -0.16
C CYS A 126 3.85 -1.77 0.71
N ASP A 127 4.31 -1.53 1.93
CA ASP A 127 3.68 -0.53 2.83
C ASP A 127 3.60 0.89 2.24
N THR A 128 4.49 1.24 1.32
CA THR A 128 4.54 2.57 0.68
C THR A 128 4.01 2.58 -0.75
N THR A 129 3.75 1.42 -1.36
CA THR A 129 3.26 1.32 -2.73
C THR A 129 1.97 0.51 -2.82
N SER A 130 1.02 1.00 -3.60
CA SER A 130 -0.25 0.29 -3.78
C SER A 130 -0.04 -1.06 -4.45
N ARG A 131 -0.79 -2.07 -3.99
CA ARG A 131 -0.85 -3.37 -4.67
C ARG A 131 -1.49 -3.24 -6.05
N LEU A 132 -0.91 -3.92 -7.04
CA LEU A 132 -1.51 -4.05 -8.37
C LEU A 132 -2.80 -4.89 -8.31
N TYR A 133 -3.88 -4.34 -8.84
CA TYR A 133 -5.17 -5.02 -8.88
C TYR A 133 -5.09 -6.35 -9.65
N GLY A 134 -5.65 -7.42 -9.10
CA GLY A 134 -5.67 -8.75 -9.74
C GLY A 134 -4.28 -9.42 -9.85
N VAL A 135 -3.20 -8.78 -9.37
CA VAL A 135 -1.84 -9.33 -9.40
C VAL A 135 -1.37 -9.56 -7.97
N GLY A 136 -0.98 -10.81 -7.66
CA GLY A 136 -0.42 -11.18 -6.35
C GLY A 136 1.10 -11.28 -6.39
N LYS A 137 1.76 -11.07 -5.23
CA LYS A 137 3.22 -11.23 -5.07
C LYS A 137 3.71 -12.59 -5.61
N GLN A 138 2.99 -13.68 -5.35
CA GLN A 138 3.30 -15.01 -5.91
C GLN A 138 3.23 -15.06 -7.45
N ALA A 139 2.26 -14.39 -8.06
CA ALA A 139 2.13 -14.33 -9.52
C ALA A 139 3.31 -13.57 -10.14
N VAL A 140 3.73 -12.47 -9.51
CA VAL A 140 4.92 -11.71 -9.92
C VAL A 140 6.18 -12.57 -9.83
N LEU A 141 6.40 -13.26 -8.71
CA LEU A 141 7.55 -14.16 -8.54
C LEU A 141 7.55 -15.31 -9.55
N THR A 142 6.38 -15.91 -9.79
CA THR A 142 6.24 -16.99 -10.77
C THR A 142 6.56 -16.49 -12.18
N LYS A 143 6.13 -15.27 -12.51
CA LYS A 143 6.39 -14.66 -13.81
C LYS A 143 7.86 -14.30 -13.98
N ALA A 144 8.48 -13.66 -12.99
CA ALA A 144 9.91 -13.32 -13.00
C ALA A 144 10.82 -14.55 -13.07
N ARG A 145 10.38 -15.71 -12.55
CA ARG A 145 11.12 -16.97 -12.66
C ARG A 145 11.04 -17.60 -14.06
N LYS A 146 9.94 -17.38 -14.78
CA LYS A 146 9.69 -17.96 -16.11
C LYS A 146 10.14 -17.07 -17.25
N ASP A 147 10.10 -15.76 -17.03
CA ASP A 147 10.37 -14.75 -18.04
C ASP A 147 11.36 -13.71 -17.50
N ALA A 148 12.48 -13.57 -18.21
CA ALA A 148 13.54 -12.64 -17.87
C ALA A 148 13.14 -11.17 -18.08
N PHE A 149 12.03 -10.87 -18.76
CA PHE A 149 11.62 -9.50 -19.06
C PHE A 149 11.46 -8.64 -17.81
N LEU A 150 10.83 -9.18 -16.74
CA LEU A 150 10.71 -8.46 -15.47
C LEU A 150 12.07 -8.19 -14.82
N ILE A 151 13.00 -9.14 -14.93
CA ILE A 151 14.37 -8.98 -14.42
C ILE A 151 15.10 -7.90 -15.23
N GLN A 152 14.89 -7.82 -16.54
CA GLN A 152 15.48 -6.75 -17.37
C GLN A 152 14.95 -5.36 -16.97
N GLN A 153 13.64 -5.21 -16.72
CA GLN A 153 13.10 -3.95 -16.25
C GLN A 153 13.62 -3.61 -14.85
N ALA A 154 13.74 -4.61 -13.97
CA ALA A 154 14.32 -4.44 -12.65
C ALA A 154 15.77 -3.93 -12.70
N ARG A 155 16.59 -4.43 -13.65
CA ARG A 155 17.97 -3.96 -13.84
C ARG A 155 18.03 -2.48 -14.19
N VAL A 156 17.20 -2.02 -15.14
CA VAL A 156 17.12 -0.61 -15.50
C VAL A 156 16.69 0.23 -14.29
N PHE A 157 15.71 -0.25 -13.52
CA PHE A 157 15.21 0.47 -12.35
C PHE A 157 16.26 0.59 -11.23
N MET A 158 17.07 -0.46 -11.02
CA MET A 158 18.04 -0.54 -9.93
C MET A 158 19.42 0.03 -10.30
N ASP A 159 19.66 0.38 -11.56
CA ASP A 159 20.89 1.02 -12.01
C ASP A 159 20.91 2.51 -11.65
N LEU A 160 21.94 2.93 -10.93
CA LEU A 160 22.13 4.32 -10.48
C LEU A 160 22.46 5.29 -11.62
N THR A 161 22.81 4.76 -12.79
CA THR A 161 23.10 5.56 -14.00
C THR A 161 21.88 5.79 -14.88
N SER A 162 20.78 5.06 -14.64
CA SER A 162 19.53 5.25 -15.37
C SER A 162 18.94 6.65 -15.15
N SER A 163 18.47 7.25 -16.23
CA SER A 163 17.69 8.49 -16.18
C SER A 163 16.32 8.26 -15.55
N LYS A 164 15.69 9.34 -15.09
CA LYS A 164 14.31 9.31 -14.56
C LYS A 164 13.34 8.74 -15.60
N GLU A 165 13.51 9.12 -16.87
CA GLU A 165 12.67 8.67 -17.97
C GLU A 165 12.81 7.17 -18.24
N GLU A 166 14.03 6.63 -18.14
CA GLU A 166 14.28 5.18 -18.26
C GLU A 166 13.68 4.40 -17.11
N ILE A 167 13.81 4.91 -15.87
CA ILE A 167 13.21 4.32 -14.67
C ILE A 167 11.69 4.26 -14.81
N VAL A 168 11.05 5.37 -15.20
CA VAL A 168 9.59 5.42 -15.40
C VAL A 168 9.15 4.42 -16.48
N LYS A 169 9.84 4.39 -17.62
CA LYS A 169 9.55 3.43 -18.71
C LYS A 169 9.73 1.98 -18.27
N ALA A 170 10.75 1.69 -17.44
CA ALA A 170 10.99 0.34 -16.94
C ALA A 170 9.84 -0.13 -16.02
N VAL A 171 9.37 0.74 -15.12
CA VAL A 171 8.20 0.45 -14.27
C VAL A 171 6.95 0.26 -15.13
N GLU A 172 6.69 1.15 -16.08
CA GLU A 172 5.52 1.06 -16.96
C GLU A 172 5.50 -0.27 -17.72
N ARG A 173 6.62 -0.63 -18.36
CA ARG A 173 6.79 -1.89 -19.08
C ARG A 173 6.60 -3.09 -18.17
N ALA A 174 7.14 -3.06 -16.95
CA ALA A 174 6.95 -4.13 -15.98
C ALA A 174 5.46 -4.29 -15.64
N VAL A 175 4.73 -3.19 -15.39
CA VAL A 175 3.29 -3.22 -15.09
C VAL A 175 2.47 -3.74 -16.27
N VAL A 176 2.71 -3.24 -17.48
CA VAL A 176 2.09 -3.74 -18.73
C VAL A 176 2.29 -5.25 -18.86
N HIS A 177 3.53 -5.70 -18.66
CA HIS A 177 3.87 -7.10 -18.72
C HIS A 177 3.17 -7.92 -17.63
N LEU A 178 3.09 -7.43 -16.39
CA LEU A 178 2.35 -8.09 -15.31
C LEU A 178 0.86 -8.27 -15.64
N TYR A 179 0.27 -7.34 -16.39
CA TYR A 179 -1.10 -7.43 -16.89
C TYR A 179 -1.28 -8.21 -18.20
N ASN A 180 -0.21 -8.85 -18.68
CA ASN A 180 -0.14 -9.57 -19.97
C ASN A 180 -0.39 -8.67 -21.19
N GLY A 181 -0.09 -7.37 -21.08
CA GLY A 181 -0.07 -6.47 -22.22
C GLY A 181 1.09 -6.75 -23.16
N LYS A 182 0.95 -6.27 -24.40
CA LYS A 182 1.98 -6.40 -25.45
C LYS A 182 3.11 -5.39 -25.23
N PRO A 183 4.33 -5.65 -25.75
CA PRO A 183 5.51 -4.80 -25.52
C PRO A 183 5.38 -3.33 -25.95
N HIS A 184 4.41 -2.99 -26.80
CA HIS A 184 4.17 -1.63 -27.31
C HIS A 184 2.91 -0.99 -26.73
N GLU A 185 2.17 -1.71 -25.88
CA GLU A 185 1.01 -1.15 -25.20
C GLU A 185 1.47 -0.33 -24.00
N SER A 186 0.82 0.82 -23.78
CA SER A 186 0.98 1.60 -22.56
C SER A 186 0.00 1.13 -21.50
N VAL A 187 0.24 1.54 -20.25
CA VAL A 187 -0.73 1.33 -19.17
C VAL A 187 -2.07 2.00 -19.51
N ASP A 188 -2.05 3.15 -20.17
CA ASP A 188 -3.27 3.85 -20.60
C ASP A 188 -4.06 3.07 -21.65
N VAL A 189 -3.40 2.46 -22.63
CA VAL A 189 -4.07 1.61 -23.62
C VAL A 189 -4.72 0.40 -22.94
N LEU A 190 -4.00 -0.25 -22.01
CA LEU A 190 -4.57 -1.36 -21.25
C LEU A 190 -5.76 -0.94 -20.40
N ARG A 191 -5.68 0.23 -19.77
CA ARG A 191 -6.77 0.79 -18.96
C ARG A 191 -7.99 1.12 -19.84
N LEU A 192 -7.76 1.76 -20.98
CA LEU A 192 -8.78 2.09 -21.98
C LEU A 192 -9.50 0.82 -22.45
N GLN A 193 -8.75 -0.19 -22.86
CA GLN A 193 -9.29 -1.46 -23.36
C GLN A 193 -10.05 -2.24 -22.28
N LYS A 194 -9.49 -2.36 -21.06
CA LYS A 194 -10.08 -3.18 -20.01
C LYS A 194 -11.30 -2.53 -19.35
N PHE A 195 -11.34 -1.20 -19.23
CA PHE A 195 -12.34 -0.53 -18.42
C PHE A 195 -13.19 0.50 -19.18
N HIS A 196 -12.65 1.19 -20.18
CA HIS A 196 -13.30 2.38 -20.72
C HIS A 196 -14.07 2.11 -22.02
N SER A 197 -13.49 1.41 -23.00
CA SER A 197 -14.12 1.22 -24.32
C SER A 197 -15.48 0.49 -24.24
N LEU A 198 -15.56 -0.51 -23.37
CA LEU A 198 -16.80 -1.27 -23.14
C LEU A 198 -17.83 -0.43 -22.37
N CYS A 199 -17.37 0.43 -21.46
CA CYS A 199 -18.24 1.39 -20.79
C CYS A 199 -18.89 2.34 -21.79
N VAL A 200 -18.09 2.96 -22.65
CA VAL A 200 -18.56 3.90 -23.67
C VAL A 200 -19.53 3.23 -24.64
N TYR A 201 -19.22 2.03 -25.13
CA TYR A 201 -20.09 1.31 -26.07
C TYR A 201 -21.49 1.07 -25.48
N LEU A 202 -21.59 0.49 -24.28
CA LEU A 202 -22.88 0.22 -23.65
C LEU A 202 -23.66 1.51 -23.32
N GLN A 203 -22.98 2.58 -22.92
CA GLN A 203 -23.62 3.88 -22.70
C GLN A 203 -24.23 4.44 -24.00
N VAL A 204 -23.49 4.38 -25.11
CA VAL A 204 -23.97 4.85 -26.42
C VAL A 204 -25.14 4.00 -26.92
N GLN A 205 -25.06 2.67 -26.79
CA GLN A 205 -26.17 1.78 -27.18
C GLN A 205 -27.45 2.08 -26.37
N THR A 206 -27.29 2.38 -25.08
CA THR A 206 -28.40 2.81 -24.21
C THR A 206 -29.02 4.12 -24.71
N TRP A 207 -28.20 5.13 -25.03
CA TRP A 207 -28.68 6.41 -25.58
C TRP A 207 -29.36 6.28 -26.94
N MET A 208 -28.90 5.35 -27.78
CA MET A 208 -29.53 5.03 -29.08
C MET A 208 -30.83 4.24 -28.94
N SER A 209 -31.29 3.93 -27.72
CA SER A 209 -32.45 3.07 -27.45
C SER A 209 -32.36 1.68 -28.08
N ASN A 210 -31.13 1.19 -28.33
CA ASN A 210 -30.91 -0.15 -28.82
C ASN A 210 -30.99 -1.14 -27.65
N THR A 211 -31.77 -2.20 -27.80
CA THR A 211 -31.66 -3.38 -26.92
C THR A 211 -30.37 -4.10 -27.22
N CYS A 212 -29.34 -3.85 -26.41
CA CYS A 212 -28.04 -4.46 -26.56
C CYS A 212 -28.12 -5.98 -26.28
N ALA A 213 -27.63 -6.81 -27.19
CA ALA A 213 -27.54 -8.27 -27.00
C ALA A 213 -26.43 -8.70 -26.03
N LEU A 214 -25.59 -7.76 -25.60
CA LEU A 214 -24.46 -8.01 -24.70
C LEU A 214 -24.87 -7.77 -23.25
N SER A 215 -24.64 -8.77 -22.39
CA SER A 215 -24.97 -8.72 -20.97
C SER A 215 -24.13 -7.65 -20.24
N PRO A 216 -24.71 -6.58 -19.68
CA PRO A 216 -23.94 -5.46 -19.10
C PRO A 216 -22.91 -5.88 -18.02
N ASP A 217 -23.23 -6.92 -17.25
CA ASP A 217 -22.41 -7.55 -16.21
C ASP A 217 -21.15 -8.27 -16.73
N GLN A 218 -21.08 -8.58 -18.03
CA GLN A 218 -19.91 -9.20 -18.66
C GLN A 218 -18.92 -8.19 -19.24
N TRP A 219 -19.28 -6.90 -19.31
CA TRP A 219 -18.57 -5.91 -20.15
C TRP A 219 -18.40 -4.55 -19.45
N GLY A 220 -18.02 -4.56 -18.18
CA GLY A 220 -17.61 -3.34 -17.46
C GLY A 220 -18.75 -2.52 -16.85
N TRP A 221 -19.96 -3.07 -16.73
CA TRP A 221 -21.06 -2.47 -15.97
C TRP A 221 -21.51 -3.38 -14.84
N LYS A 222 -22.07 -2.79 -13.79
CA LYS A 222 -22.74 -3.54 -12.73
C LYS A 222 -24.12 -2.95 -12.46
N SER A 223 -25.07 -3.80 -12.10
CA SER A 223 -26.40 -3.36 -11.67
C SER A 223 -26.39 -3.07 -10.18
N VAL A 224 -26.65 -1.81 -9.81
CA VAL A 224 -26.78 -1.37 -8.41
C VAL A 224 -28.16 -0.76 -8.25
N GLN A 225 -29.00 -1.39 -7.42
CA GLN A 225 -30.38 -0.94 -7.14
C GLN A 225 -31.23 -0.72 -8.41
N GLY A 226 -31.10 -1.60 -9.41
CA GLY A 226 -31.85 -1.52 -10.66
C GLY A 226 -31.35 -0.46 -11.64
N LYS A 227 -30.23 0.22 -11.34
CA LYS A 227 -29.53 1.11 -12.27
C LYS A 227 -28.22 0.48 -12.73
N LEU A 228 -27.95 0.55 -14.03
CA LEU A 228 -26.66 0.19 -14.58
C LEU A 228 -25.68 1.33 -14.30
N VAL A 229 -24.55 1.00 -13.67
CA VAL A 229 -23.44 1.93 -13.43
C VAL A 229 -22.14 1.39 -14.03
N PRO A 230 -21.30 2.26 -14.63
CA PRO A 230 -20.03 1.82 -15.20
C PRO A 230 -19.08 1.38 -14.07
N VAL A 231 -18.40 0.27 -14.28
CA VAL A 231 -17.31 -0.21 -13.40
C VAL A 231 -16.05 0.57 -13.78
N LEU A 232 -15.95 1.79 -13.23
CA LEU A 232 -14.74 2.60 -13.30
C LEU A 232 -13.65 2.03 -12.37
N THR A 233 -14.09 1.38 -11.30
CA THR A 233 -13.32 0.63 -10.31
C THR A 233 -14.25 -0.42 -9.69
N ASP A 234 -13.69 -1.54 -9.25
CA ASP A 234 -14.41 -2.62 -8.59
C ASP A 234 -14.58 -2.39 -7.07
N LEU A 235 -14.06 -1.29 -6.54
CA LEU A 235 -14.24 -0.87 -5.15
C LEU A 235 -15.27 0.25 -5.01
N PRO A 236 -15.89 0.42 -3.83
CA PRO A 236 -16.59 1.66 -3.52
C PRO A 236 -15.57 2.83 -3.51
N PRO A 237 -15.97 4.04 -3.92
CA PRO A 237 -15.06 5.20 -4.01
C PRO A 237 -14.38 5.54 -2.67
N ALA A 238 -14.94 5.08 -1.56
CA ALA A 238 -14.30 4.98 -0.25
C ALA A 238 -14.96 3.82 0.52
N PRO A 239 -14.34 3.28 1.59
CA PRO A 239 -14.99 2.36 2.51
C PRO A 239 -16.35 2.90 2.99
N GLN A 240 -17.34 2.03 3.19
CA GLN A 240 -18.70 2.44 3.55
C GLN A 240 -18.71 3.24 4.86
N GLU A 241 -17.81 2.88 5.78
CA GLU A 241 -17.60 3.58 7.05
C GLU A 241 -17.16 5.03 6.83
N LEU A 242 -16.34 5.29 5.81
CA LEU A 242 -15.93 6.63 5.40
C LEU A 242 -17.09 7.39 4.76
N LEU A 243 -17.88 6.75 3.89
CA LEU A 243 -19.05 7.37 3.25
C LEU A 243 -20.15 7.73 4.26
N ASP A 244 -20.33 6.93 5.31
CA ASP A 244 -21.29 7.16 6.39
C ASP A 244 -20.83 8.28 7.37
N ILE A 245 -19.54 8.63 7.35
CA ILE A 245 -18.95 9.70 8.19
C ILE A 245 -19.02 11.08 7.51
N VAL A 246 -19.07 11.15 6.17
CA VAL A 246 -18.78 12.39 5.42
C VAL A 246 -19.91 13.42 5.48
N ARG A 247 -21.13 13.06 5.91
CA ARG A 247 -22.30 13.97 5.82
C ARG A 247 -23.26 13.76 6.98
N CYS A 248 -23.63 14.84 7.66
CA CYS A 248 -24.75 14.81 8.60
C CYS A 248 -26.08 15.12 7.87
N ASN A 249 -27.19 14.66 8.45
CA ASN A 249 -28.56 14.97 8.04
C ASN A 249 -29.34 15.54 9.23
N CYS A 250 -28.71 16.46 9.96
CA CYS A 250 -29.25 16.96 11.22
C CYS A 250 -30.56 17.74 10.97
N LYS A 251 -31.62 17.36 11.69
CA LYS A 251 -32.92 18.08 11.66
C LYS A 251 -32.93 19.33 12.57
N SER A 252 -31.91 19.47 13.41
CA SER A 252 -31.68 20.57 14.34
C SER A 252 -30.21 21.03 14.21
N GLY A 253 -29.77 22.01 15.00
CA GLY A 253 -28.37 22.47 15.00
C GLY A 253 -27.34 21.36 15.22
N CYS A 254 -26.14 21.57 14.68
CA CYS A 254 -25.02 20.61 14.70
C CYS A 254 -24.11 20.76 15.94
N ASN A 255 -24.65 20.98 17.13
CA ASN A 255 -23.88 21.24 18.36
C ASN A 255 -23.82 20.07 19.36
N THR A 256 -24.40 18.92 19.02
CA THR A 256 -24.40 17.73 19.88
C THR A 256 -23.86 16.52 19.13
N ALA A 257 -23.48 15.48 19.87
CA ALA A 257 -23.04 14.20 19.31
C ALA A 257 -24.12 13.46 18.47
N ARG A 258 -25.31 14.05 18.29
CA ARG A 258 -26.29 13.63 17.28
C ARG A 258 -25.85 13.98 15.86
N CYS A 259 -24.99 14.98 15.69
CA CYS A 259 -24.32 15.26 14.43
C CYS A 259 -23.17 14.28 14.23
N THR A 260 -23.22 13.50 13.15
CA THR A 260 -22.17 12.55 12.79
C THR A 260 -20.84 13.23 12.48
N CYS A 261 -20.84 14.43 11.88
CA CYS A 261 -19.61 15.19 11.65
C CYS A 261 -18.94 15.55 12.99
N LEU A 262 -19.68 16.19 13.91
CA LEU A 262 -19.17 16.58 15.22
C LEU A 262 -18.72 15.38 16.06
N LYS A 263 -19.52 14.30 16.07
CA LYS A 263 -19.18 13.05 16.79
C LYS A 263 -17.85 12.44 16.34
N ASN A 264 -17.50 12.61 15.06
CA ASN A 264 -16.26 12.10 14.49
C ASN A 264 -15.16 13.18 14.39
N GLY A 265 -15.34 14.35 15.02
CA GLY A 265 -14.34 15.42 15.03
C GLY A 265 -14.15 16.14 13.70
N LEU A 266 -15.17 16.15 12.83
CA LEU A 266 -15.17 16.82 11.53
C LEU A 266 -16.10 18.04 11.55
N GLU A 267 -15.73 19.09 10.81
CA GLU A 267 -16.61 20.21 10.51
C GLU A 267 -17.65 19.82 9.45
N CYS A 268 -18.86 20.35 9.58
CA CYS A 268 -19.90 20.23 8.56
C CYS A 268 -19.54 21.10 7.35
N SER A 269 -19.65 20.53 6.15
CA SER A 269 -19.46 21.23 4.89
C SER A 269 -20.75 21.30 4.07
N MET A 270 -20.73 22.03 2.95
CA MET A 270 -21.84 22.09 1.97
C MET A 270 -22.23 20.72 1.39
N ALA A 271 -21.41 19.69 1.60
CA ALA A 271 -21.73 18.33 1.20
C ALA A 271 -22.75 17.64 2.13
N CYS A 272 -22.95 18.14 3.36
CA CYS A 272 -23.97 17.62 4.29
C CYS A 272 -25.37 17.76 3.71
N GLY A 273 -26.28 16.85 4.06
CA GLY A 273 -27.68 17.03 3.67
C GLY A 273 -28.27 18.25 4.38
N ASP A 274 -29.27 18.88 3.74
CA ASP A 274 -29.87 20.15 4.17
C ASP A 274 -30.17 20.17 5.67
N CYS A 275 -29.27 20.80 6.43
CA CYS A 275 -29.41 20.97 7.86
C CYS A 275 -30.57 21.95 8.09
N LYS A 276 -31.68 21.46 8.65
CA LYS A 276 -32.91 22.27 8.82
C LYS A 276 -32.83 23.29 9.97
N GLY A 277 -31.63 23.63 10.43
CA GLY A 277 -31.33 24.63 11.46
C GLY A 277 -29.96 25.28 11.23
N VAL A 278 -29.58 26.25 12.07
CA VAL A 278 -28.26 26.89 11.99
C VAL A 278 -27.16 25.85 12.27
N CYS A 279 -26.23 25.68 11.32
CA CYS A 279 -25.13 24.74 11.50
C CYS A 279 -24.03 25.39 12.35
N GLU A 280 -23.94 24.98 13.61
CA GLU A 280 -22.95 25.49 14.56
C GLU A 280 -21.58 24.77 14.47
N ASN A 281 -21.47 23.76 13.61
CA ASN A 281 -20.25 22.99 13.37
C ASN A 281 -19.67 23.23 11.97
N CYS A 282 -20.03 24.34 11.34
CA CYS A 282 -19.55 24.75 10.02
C CYS A 282 -18.43 25.78 10.17
N SER A 283 -17.37 25.68 9.37
CA SER A 283 -16.41 26.78 9.24
C SER A 283 -17.16 28.01 8.71
N VAL A 284 -17.07 29.12 9.43
CA VAL A 284 -17.58 30.40 8.95
C VAL A 284 -16.76 30.80 7.74
N PHE A 285 -17.34 30.71 6.54
CA PHE A 285 -16.75 31.41 5.39
C PHE A 285 -17.11 32.90 5.53
N PRO A 286 -16.13 33.81 5.44
CA PRO A 286 -16.43 35.22 5.29
C PRO A 286 -17.29 35.39 4.04
N SER A 287 -18.44 36.01 4.22
CA SER A 287 -19.13 36.69 3.14
C SER A 287 -18.14 37.66 2.49
N ASP A 288 -17.69 37.35 1.27
CA ASP A 288 -17.49 38.36 0.25
C ASP A 288 -17.46 37.68 -1.13
N VAL A 289 -18.42 38.13 -1.92
CA VAL A 289 -18.52 37.95 -3.36
C VAL A 289 -17.31 38.64 -3.98
N MET A 290 -16.47 37.89 -4.68
CA MET A 290 -15.72 38.43 -5.82
C MET A 290 -15.82 37.41 -6.95
N GLU A 291 -16.71 37.74 -7.88
CA GLU A 291 -16.59 37.35 -9.28
C GLU A 291 -15.18 37.66 -9.75
N GLU A 292 -14.48 36.70 -10.38
CA GLU A 292 -13.45 37.01 -11.36
C GLU A 292 -13.28 35.82 -12.33
N ASP A 293 -13.95 35.99 -13.46
CA ASP A 293 -13.70 35.53 -14.83
C ASP A 293 -13.04 34.17 -15.09
N ASP A 294 -13.88 33.27 -15.62
CA ASP A 294 -13.49 32.32 -16.66
C ASP A 294 -12.93 33.07 -17.88
N SER A 295 -11.62 32.94 -18.12
CA SER A 295 -11.09 33.04 -19.48
C SER A 295 -10.26 31.81 -19.81
N ASP A 296 -10.91 30.89 -20.51
CA ASP A 296 -10.29 29.90 -21.39
C ASP A 296 -9.24 30.57 -22.29
N SER A 297 -8.01 30.08 -22.25
CA SER A 297 -7.13 30.12 -23.42
C SER A 297 -6.28 28.86 -23.48
N LEU A 298 -6.83 27.86 -24.16
CA LEU A 298 -6.10 26.78 -24.78
C LEU A 298 -5.19 27.34 -25.89
N LEU A 299 -3.89 27.19 -25.73
CA LEU A 299 -2.92 26.96 -26.81
C LEU A 299 -1.88 25.96 -26.31
#